data_AF-A0A525C2Q6-F1
#
_entry.id   AF-A0A525C2Q6-F1
#
_cell.length_a   1.000
_cell.length_b   1.000
_cell.length_c   1.000
_cell.angle_alpha   90.00
_cell.angle_beta   90.00
_cell.angle_gamma   90.00
#
_symmetry.space_group_name_H-M   'P 1'
#
loop_
_entity.id
_entity.type
_entity.pdbx_description
1 polymer ?
#
loop_
_entity_poly.entity_id
_entity_poly.type
_entity_poly.pdbx_seq_one_letter_code
_entity_poly.pdbx_strand_id
1 'polypeptide(L)'
;MRGKCIRPKLSQAKILAAATGVWHGTGFASFTMDSVAEALNCSKPALYRHFSSKEVLMDAVQEYAVDTVEAALLRSRPSGDSSPARLDTVVDNILDTLQILQKEHPHSIFCVASCWFALKDEQRGRLQHGLKSLFSVFADDSTRQLASFVLFSAVFWSIAPQFFEFLAPGMKIRINRSWIKQHCLNGMGGERVSGQASLDDLDFDKVEEHFIPGPGQARHEHDRIFSAIQETVLEHGLAGATVQQIAERIGISVSSLYFYFSNRDEMLQKTVENERQAFLDLLKP
;
A
#
# COMPACT_ATOMS: atom_id res chain seq x y z
N MET A 1 -18.48 51.03 -13.22
CA MET A 1 -19.16 49.71 -13.23
C MET A 1 -18.32 48.75 -12.40
N ARG A 2 -18.80 48.28 -11.24
CA ARG A 2 -18.09 47.27 -10.43
C ARG A 2 -18.35 45.89 -11.03
N GLY A 3 -17.30 45.22 -11.49
CA GLY A 3 -17.37 43.86 -12.03
C GLY A 3 -18.00 42.90 -11.04
N LYS A 4 -19.03 42.18 -11.48
CA LYS A 4 -19.73 41.16 -10.70
C LYS A 4 -18.73 40.00 -10.51
N CYS A 5 -18.12 39.91 -9.34
CA CYS A 5 -17.25 38.79 -8.96
C CYS A 5 -18.13 37.53 -8.95
N ILE A 6 -18.08 36.73 -10.01
CA ILE A 6 -18.80 35.46 -10.10
C ILE A 6 -18.14 34.52 -9.09
N ARG A 7 -18.66 34.46 -7.86
CA ARG A 7 -18.25 33.43 -6.90
C ARG A 7 -18.65 32.09 -7.51
N PRO A 8 -17.72 31.17 -7.79
CA PRO A 8 -18.08 29.90 -8.38
C PRO A 8 -19.07 29.17 -7.47
N LYS A 9 -20.16 28.65 -8.06
CA LYS A 9 -21.21 27.93 -7.31
C LYS A 9 -20.59 26.72 -6.62
N LEU A 10 -20.89 26.55 -5.34
CA LEU A 10 -20.52 25.36 -4.58
C LEU A 10 -21.20 24.15 -5.22
N SER A 11 -20.41 23.13 -5.59
CA SER A 11 -20.88 21.88 -6.17
C SER A 11 -20.40 20.71 -5.31
N GLN A 12 -21.11 19.57 -5.37
CA GLN A 12 -20.72 18.37 -4.63
C GLN A 12 -19.28 17.95 -4.99
N ALA A 13 -18.92 17.92 -6.28
CA ALA A 13 -17.55 17.57 -6.71
C ALA A 13 -16.47 18.46 -6.08
N LYS A 14 -16.71 19.78 -5.95
CA LYS A 14 -15.75 20.69 -5.29
C LYS A 14 -15.66 20.45 -3.79
N ILE A 15 -16.80 20.18 -3.16
CA ILE A 15 -16.84 19.85 -1.73
C ILE A 15 -16.04 18.57 -1.47
N LEU A 16 -16.28 17.52 -2.26
CA LEU A 16 -15.62 16.23 -2.12
C LEU A 16 -14.11 16.36 -2.32
N ALA A 17 -13.65 17.02 -3.38
CA ALA A 17 -12.22 17.24 -3.61
C ALA A 17 -11.54 18.01 -2.47
N ALA A 18 -12.16 19.07 -1.95
CA ALA A 18 -11.62 19.84 -0.82
C ALA A 18 -11.61 19.01 0.47
N ALA A 19 -12.69 18.26 0.72
CA ALA A 19 -12.80 17.39 1.87
C ALA A 19 -11.75 16.26 1.84
N THR A 20 -11.50 15.61 0.70
CA THR A 20 -10.40 14.65 0.55
C THR A 20 -9.05 15.29 0.91
N GLY A 21 -8.82 16.55 0.52
CA GLY A 21 -7.62 17.31 0.91
C GLY A 21 -7.51 17.57 2.42
N VAL A 22 -8.62 17.95 3.06
CA VAL A 22 -8.67 18.12 4.53
C VAL A 22 -8.40 16.81 5.26
N TRP A 23 -8.95 15.70 4.76
CA TRP A 23 -8.70 14.35 5.30
C TRP A 23 -7.22 13.99 5.21
N HIS A 24 -6.60 14.22 4.05
CA HIS A 24 -5.17 13.99 3.85
C HIS A 24 -4.28 14.81 4.78
N GLY A 25 -4.59 16.10 5.01
CA GLY A 25 -3.74 16.98 5.80
C GLY A 25 -3.90 16.86 7.32
N THR A 26 -5.04 16.40 7.82
CA THR A 26 -5.37 16.47 9.25
C THR A 26 -5.71 15.12 9.89
N GLY A 27 -5.86 14.07 9.08
CA GLY A 27 -6.25 12.74 9.53
C GLY A 27 -7.73 12.63 9.93
N PHE A 28 -8.16 11.41 10.27
CA PHE A 28 -9.57 11.08 10.55
C PHE A 28 -10.16 11.83 11.76
N ALA A 29 -9.37 12.02 12.82
CA ALA A 29 -9.83 12.64 14.07
C ALA A 29 -10.15 14.14 13.91
N SER A 30 -9.41 14.84 13.05
CA SER A 30 -9.52 16.29 12.85
C SER A 30 -10.45 16.68 11.70
N PHE A 31 -10.98 15.71 10.96
CA PHE A 31 -11.93 15.92 9.87
C PHE A 31 -13.28 16.39 10.43
N THR A 32 -13.70 17.63 10.15
CA THR A 32 -14.97 18.18 10.65
C THR A 32 -15.68 18.99 9.56
N MET A 33 -16.98 19.23 9.75
CA MET A 33 -17.74 20.13 8.86
C MET A 33 -17.16 21.55 8.86
N ASP A 34 -16.56 21.98 9.98
CA ASP A 34 -15.94 23.30 10.10
C ASP A 34 -14.63 23.38 9.30
N SER A 35 -13.75 22.39 9.44
CA SER A 35 -12.49 22.36 8.68
C SER A 35 -12.71 22.28 7.17
N VAL A 36 -13.74 21.57 6.71
CA VAL A 36 -14.12 21.54 5.29
C VAL A 36 -14.73 22.87 4.83
N ALA A 37 -15.59 23.49 5.64
CA ALA A 37 -16.19 24.79 5.30
C ALA A 37 -15.13 25.89 5.21
N GLU A 38 -14.16 25.88 6.12
CA GLU A 38 -12.99 26.76 6.13
C GLU A 38 -12.13 26.56 4.88
N ALA A 39 -11.78 25.32 4.54
CA ALA A 39 -11.01 24.99 3.33
C ALA A 39 -11.71 25.46 2.03
N LEU A 40 -13.05 25.47 2.01
CA LEU A 40 -13.86 25.93 0.88
C LEU A 40 -14.17 27.44 0.91
N ASN A 41 -13.76 28.16 1.97
CA ASN A 41 -14.14 29.54 2.25
C ASN A 41 -15.66 29.77 2.11
N CYS A 42 -16.44 28.87 2.71
CA CYS A 42 -17.90 28.89 2.68
C CYS A 42 -18.49 28.79 4.09
N SER A 43 -19.78 29.08 4.23
CA SER A 43 -20.44 28.96 5.53
C SER A 43 -20.82 27.50 5.82
N LYS A 44 -20.74 27.08 7.08
CA LYS A 44 -21.18 25.74 7.53
C LYS A 44 -22.63 25.41 7.10
N PRO A 45 -23.61 26.34 7.17
CA PRO A 45 -24.95 26.09 6.63
C PRO A 45 -24.98 25.86 5.11
N ALA A 46 -24.04 26.43 4.36
CA ALA A 46 -23.94 26.15 2.93
C ALA A 46 -23.48 24.73 2.65
N LEU A 47 -22.57 24.20 3.47
CA LEU A 47 -22.13 22.81 3.41
C LEU A 47 -23.26 21.85 3.79
N TYR A 48 -24.03 22.16 4.85
CA TYR A 48 -25.17 21.34 5.28
C TYR A 48 -26.30 21.20 4.25
N ARG A 49 -26.40 22.13 3.28
CA ARG A 49 -27.35 21.97 2.15
C ARG A 49 -26.98 20.84 1.19
N HIS A 50 -25.71 20.44 1.17
CA HIS A 50 -25.22 19.36 0.30
C HIS A 50 -25.04 18.06 1.08
N PHE A 51 -24.61 18.13 2.34
CA PHE A 51 -24.34 16.97 3.19
C PHE A 51 -24.92 17.23 4.59
N SER A 52 -25.94 16.45 4.96
CA SER A 52 -26.70 16.65 6.21
C SER A 52 -25.89 16.40 7.48
N SER A 53 -24.82 15.61 7.40
CA SER A 53 -23.93 15.33 8.53
C SER A 53 -22.49 15.11 8.07
N LYS A 54 -21.57 15.05 9.05
CA LYS A 54 -20.16 14.71 8.82
C LYS A 54 -20.04 13.30 8.22
N GLU A 55 -20.81 12.35 8.73
CA GLU A 55 -20.81 10.94 8.33
C GLU A 55 -21.24 10.80 6.86
N VAL A 56 -22.30 11.49 6.45
CA VAL A 56 -22.76 11.50 5.05
C VAL A 56 -21.69 12.11 4.13
N LEU A 57 -20.99 13.16 4.57
CA LEU A 57 -19.87 13.71 3.81
C LEU A 57 -18.68 12.73 3.74
N MET A 58 -18.36 12.04 4.82
CA MET A 58 -17.26 11.07 4.88
C MET A 58 -17.50 9.88 3.96
N ASP A 59 -18.71 9.31 3.99
CA ASP A 59 -19.10 8.23 3.07
C ASP A 59 -18.96 8.67 1.62
N ALA A 60 -19.39 9.90 1.30
CA ALA A 60 -19.27 10.44 -0.05
C ALA A 60 -17.82 10.74 -0.45
N VAL A 61 -16.97 11.19 0.50
CA VAL A 61 -15.52 11.39 0.27
C VAL A 61 -14.82 10.07 0.02
N GLN A 62 -15.17 9.03 0.77
CA GLN A 62 -14.66 7.68 0.58
C GLN A 62 -15.04 7.15 -0.80
N GLU A 63 -16.33 7.24 -1.17
CA GLU A 63 -16.79 6.82 -2.49
C GLU A 63 -16.10 7.60 -3.61
N TYR A 64 -15.99 8.92 -3.46
CA TYR A 64 -15.28 9.78 -4.42
C TYR A 64 -13.81 9.39 -4.59
N ALA A 65 -13.11 9.08 -3.50
CA ALA A 65 -11.73 8.66 -3.54
C ALA A 65 -11.57 7.28 -4.20
N VAL A 66 -12.47 6.33 -3.91
CA VAL A 66 -12.52 5.01 -4.55
C VAL A 66 -12.77 5.15 -6.05
N ASP A 67 -13.77 5.93 -6.48
CA ASP A 67 -14.08 6.18 -7.89
C ASP A 67 -12.89 6.78 -8.63
N THR A 68 -12.21 7.72 -7.98
CA THR A 68 -11.02 8.39 -8.54
C THR A 68 -9.87 7.40 -8.74
N VAL A 69 -9.61 6.55 -7.74
CA VAL A 69 -8.56 5.54 -7.80
C VAL A 69 -8.92 4.48 -8.84
N GLU A 70 -10.13 3.92 -8.79
CA GLU A 70 -10.63 2.93 -9.76
C GLU A 70 -10.50 3.45 -11.20
N ALA A 71 -10.95 4.68 -11.47
CA ALA A 71 -10.84 5.27 -12.80
C ALA A 71 -9.37 5.40 -13.27
N ALA A 72 -8.43 5.71 -12.38
CA ALA A 72 -7.02 5.74 -12.73
C ALA A 72 -6.43 4.34 -12.98
N LEU A 73 -6.83 3.34 -12.20
CA LEU A 73 -6.44 1.94 -12.39
C LEU A 73 -6.92 1.43 -13.75
N LEU A 74 -8.18 1.69 -14.10
CA LEU A 74 -8.78 1.26 -15.38
C LEU A 74 -8.22 2.00 -16.61
N ARG A 75 -7.74 3.24 -16.43
CA ARG A 75 -7.07 4.01 -17.51
C ARG A 75 -5.62 3.58 -17.72
N SER A 76 -4.98 3.02 -16.70
CA SER A 76 -3.59 2.59 -16.77
C SER A 76 -3.47 1.41 -17.72
N ARG A 77 -2.67 1.57 -18.77
CA ARG A 77 -2.34 0.49 -19.69
C ARG A 77 -0.95 -0.02 -19.33
N PRO A 78 -0.78 -1.31 -19.00
CA PRO A 78 0.54 -1.87 -18.79
C PRO A 78 1.40 -1.62 -20.02
N SER A 79 2.59 -1.04 -19.81
CA SER A 79 3.54 -0.78 -20.89
C SER A 79 4.34 -2.06 -21.14
N GLY A 80 4.14 -2.71 -22.28
CA GLY A 80 4.98 -3.83 -22.75
C GLY A 80 4.23 -4.98 -23.39
N ASP A 81 4.85 -5.60 -24.40
CA ASP A 81 4.40 -6.84 -25.03
C ASP A 81 4.34 -7.99 -24.00
N SER A 82 3.45 -8.95 -24.27
CA SER A 82 3.12 -10.17 -23.52
C SER A 82 4.27 -11.18 -23.33
N SER A 83 5.51 -10.73 -23.25
CA SER A 83 6.65 -11.51 -22.73
C SER A 83 6.47 -11.73 -21.22
N PRO A 84 7.02 -12.78 -20.59
CA PRO A 84 6.91 -12.95 -19.15
C PRO A 84 7.50 -11.73 -18.47
N ALA A 85 6.63 -10.83 -18.03
CA ALA A 85 7.01 -9.53 -17.52
C ALA A 85 7.80 -9.77 -16.23
N ARG A 86 9.08 -9.42 -16.27
CA ARG A 86 9.94 -9.44 -15.11
C ARG A 86 9.31 -8.58 -14.01
N LEU A 87 9.51 -8.95 -12.75
CA LEU A 87 9.02 -8.20 -11.58
C LEU A 87 9.36 -6.71 -11.62
N ASP A 88 10.48 -6.33 -12.23
CA ASP A 88 10.84 -4.94 -12.50
C ASP A 88 9.80 -4.17 -13.32
N THR A 89 9.27 -4.76 -14.40
CA THR A 89 8.26 -4.14 -15.26
C THR A 89 6.93 -3.97 -14.53
N VAL A 90 6.60 -4.92 -13.65
CA VAL A 90 5.43 -4.85 -12.77
C VAL A 90 5.57 -3.66 -11.81
N VAL A 91 6.70 -3.55 -11.14
CA VAL A 91 7.01 -2.45 -10.23
C VAL A 91 6.95 -1.12 -10.96
N ASP A 92 7.53 -1.02 -12.16
CA ASP A 92 7.51 0.22 -12.94
C ASP A 92 6.10 0.65 -13.32
N ASN A 93 5.26 -0.27 -13.81
CA ASN A 93 3.85 0.03 -14.13
C ASN A 93 3.07 0.48 -12.88
N ILE A 94 3.27 -0.18 -11.73
CA ILE A 94 2.66 0.23 -10.45
C ILE A 94 3.11 1.65 -10.08
N LEU A 95 4.41 1.93 -10.12
CA LEU A 95 4.96 3.23 -9.74
C LEU A 95 4.51 4.34 -10.70
N ASP A 96 4.37 4.05 -11.99
CA ASP A 96 3.82 4.98 -12.99
C ASP A 96 2.37 5.33 -12.67
N THR A 97 1.53 4.32 -12.41
CA THR A 97 0.13 4.52 -12.03
C THR A 97 0.02 5.33 -10.73
N LEU A 98 0.84 5.02 -9.72
CA LEU A 98 0.87 5.78 -8.47
C LEU A 98 1.33 7.22 -8.69
N GLN A 99 2.32 7.48 -9.55
CA GLN A 99 2.74 8.84 -9.89
C GLN A 99 1.64 9.64 -10.61
N ILE A 100 0.93 9.02 -11.55
CA ILE A 100 -0.21 9.66 -12.23
C ILE A 100 -1.29 10.02 -11.21
N LEU A 101 -1.64 9.06 -10.34
CA LEU A 101 -2.61 9.26 -9.27
C LEU A 101 -2.20 10.39 -8.33
N GLN A 102 -0.94 10.43 -7.88
CA GLN A 102 -0.46 11.49 -7.02
C GLN A 102 -0.46 12.86 -7.71
N LYS A 103 -0.18 12.91 -9.03
CA LYS A 103 -0.15 14.15 -9.79
C LYS A 103 -1.55 14.72 -10.08
N GLU A 104 -2.48 13.87 -10.46
CA GLU A 104 -3.85 14.28 -10.80
C GLU A 104 -4.75 14.41 -9.57
N HIS A 105 -4.55 13.53 -8.59
CA HIS A 105 -5.44 13.32 -7.44
C HIS A 105 -4.66 13.01 -6.16
N PRO A 106 -3.82 13.95 -5.67
CA PRO A 106 -2.85 13.72 -4.59
C PRO A 106 -3.45 13.17 -3.29
N HIS A 107 -4.72 13.45 -3.03
CA HIS A 107 -5.37 13.11 -1.76
C HIS A 107 -6.17 11.80 -1.83
N SER A 108 -6.56 11.34 -3.02
CA SER A 108 -7.46 10.20 -3.17
C SER A 108 -6.79 8.87 -2.79
N ILE A 109 -5.52 8.68 -3.15
CA ILE A 109 -4.78 7.45 -2.81
C ILE A 109 -4.57 7.32 -1.30
N PHE A 110 -4.23 8.43 -0.62
CA PHE A 110 -4.11 8.44 0.84
C PHE A 110 -5.44 8.15 1.50
N CYS A 111 -6.53 8.77 1.04
CA CYS A 111 -7.86 8.52 1.59
C CYS A 111 -8.18 7.02 1.53
N VAL A 112 -8.11 6.42 0.33
CA VAL A 112 -8.37 4.99 0.12
C VAL A 112 -7.48 4.09 0.97
N ALA A 113 -6.17 4.38 1.05
CA ALA A 113 -5.24 3.59 1.84
C ALA A 113 -5.48 3.73 3.35
N SER A 114 -5.78 4.95 3.82
CA SER A 114 -6.01 5.25 5.24
C SER A 114 -7.28 4.62 5.80
N CYS A 115 -8.28 4.34 4.95
CA CYS A 115 -9.53 3.72 5.34
C CYS A 115 -9.76 2.35 4.69
N TRP A 116 -8.71 1.70 4.16
CA TRP A 116 -8.81 0.43 3.43
C TRP A 116 -9.65 -0.63 4.16
N PHE A 117 -9.47 -0.78 5.48
CA PHE A 117 -10.22 -1.72 6.32
C PHE A 117 -11.66 -1.30 6.63
N ALA A 118 -11.97 -0.01 6.48
CA ALA A 118 -13.31 0.56 6.63
C ALA A 118 -14.08 0.66 5.30
N LEU A 119 -13.46 0.30 4.18
CA LEU A 119 -14.13 0.25 2.88
C LEU A 119 -15.20 -0.84 2.84
N LYS A 120 -16.33 -0.53 2.20
CA LYS A 120 -17.40 -1.49 1.92
C LYS A 120 -16.90 -2.58 0.96
N ASP A 121 -17.50 -3.77 1.02
CA ASP A 121 -17.13 -4.90 0.15
C ASP A 121 -17.19 -4.55 -1.33
N GLU A 122 -18.22 -3.80 -1.75
CA GLU A 122 -18.37 -3.32 -3.11
C GLU A 122 -17.19 -2.42 -3.53
N GLN A 123 -16.80 -1.47 -2.68
CA GLN A 123 -15.66 -0.57 -2.93
C GLN A 123 -14.35 -1.35 -3.04
N ARG A 124 -14.12 -2.31 -2.13
CA ARG A 124 -12.94 -3.19 -2.17
C ARG A 124 -12.93 -4.03 -3.44
N GLY A 125 -14.09 -4.58 -3.84
CA GLY A 125 -14.24 -5.35 -5.07
C GLY A 125 -13.91 -4.56 -6.34
N ARG A 126 -14.37 -3.30 -6.42
CA ARG A 126 -14.05 -2.38 -7.53
C ARG A 126 -12.55 -2.09 -7.64
N LEU A 127 -11.90 -1.76 -6.53
CA LEU A 127 -10.45 -1.56 -6.50
C LEU A 127 -9.70 -2.84 -6.87
N GLN A 128 -10.08 -3.98 -6.32
CA GLN A 128 -9.50 -5.27 -6.66
C GLN A 128 -9.66 -5.62 -8.15
N HIS A 129 -10.80 -5.28 -8.76
CA HIS A 129 -11.04 -5.49 -10.18
C HIS A 129 -10.11 -4.61 -11.04
N GLY A 130 -9.98 -3.32 -10.70
CA GLY A 130 -9.04 -2.41 -11.38
C GLY A 130 -7.59 -2.89 -11.26
N LEU A 131 -7.18 -3.36 -10.08
CA LEU A 131 -5.85 -3.95 -9.85
C LEU A 131 -5.64 -5.25 -10.65
N LYS A 132 -6.65 -6.12 -10.71
CA LYS A 132 -6.59 -7.33 -11.55
C LYS A 132 -6.41 -6.99 -13.02
N SER A 133 -6.98 -5.88 -13.51
CA SER A 133 -6.79 -5.43 -14.90
C SER A 133 -5.38 -4.91 -15.16
N LEU A 134 -4.74 -4.26 -14.18
CA LEU A 134 -3.31 -3.94 -14.26
C LEU A 134 -2.44 -5.20 -14.33
N PHE A 135 -2.85 -6.25 -13.64
CA PHE A 135 -2.11 -7.51 -13.53
C PHE A 135 -2.52 -8.56 -14.58
N SER A 136 -3.54 -8.31 -15.41
CA SER A 136 -4.08 -9.30 -16.34
C SER A 136 -3.15 -9.62 -17.49
N VAL A 137 -2.15 -8.77 -17.74
CA VAL A 137 -1.08 -9.00 -18.72
C VAL A 137 -0.12 -10.10 -18.28
N PHE A 138 -0.12 -10.46 -16.98
CA PHE A 138 0.67 -11.58 -16.49
C PHE A 138 -0.06 -12.90 -16.75
N ALA A 139 0.64 -13.84 -17.36
CA ALA A 139 0.10 -15.11 -17.82
C ALA A 139 -0.16 -16.10 -16.66
N ASP A 140 0.63 -16.04 -15.59
CA ASP A 140 0.52 -16.94 -14.44
C ASP A 140 -0.05 -16.24 -13.19
N ASP A 141 -0.78 -16.99 -12.38
CA ASP A 141 -1.47 -16.47 -11.18
C ASP A 141 -0.49 -16.10 -10.06
N SER A 142 0.68 -16.74 -10.02
CA SER A 142 1.77 -16.49 -9.05
C SER A 142 2.35 -15.07 -9.19
N THR A 143 2.67 -14.65 -10.42
CA THR A 143 3.15 -13.28 -10.70
C THR A 143 2.11 -12.22 -10.31
N ARG A 144 0.80 -12.52 -10.47
CA ARG A 144 -0.29 -11.60 -10.08
C ARG A 144 -0.38 -11.40 -8.56
N GLN A 145 -0.13 -12.45 -7.78
CA GLN A 145 -0.13 -12.37 -6.32
C GLN A 145 1.08 -11.60 -5.81
N LEU A 146 2.29 -11.87 -6.34
CA LEU A 146 3.49 -11.11 -5.97
C LEU A 146 3.38 -9.63 -6.37
N ALA A 147 2.79 -9.33 -7.54
CA ALA A 147 2.47 -7.96 -7.95
C ALA A 147 1.54 -7.23 -6.95
N SER A 148 0.55 -7.95 -6.40
CA SER A 148 -0.37 -7.41 -5.40
C SER A 148 0.33 -7.06 -4.08
N PHE A 149 1.28 -7.90 -3.65
CA PHE A 149 2.11 -7.63 -2.47
C PHE A 149 3.02 -6.40 -2.68
N VAL A 150 3.71 -6.36 -3.82
CA VAL A 150 4.56 -5.22 -4.21
C VAL A 150 3.75 -3.92 -4.28
N LEU A 151 2.54 -3.97 -4.81
CA LEU A 151 1.63 -2.83 -4.83
C LEU A 151 1.30 -2.35 -3.43
N PHE A 152 0.96 -3.24 -2.51
CA PHE A 152 0.64 -2.86 -1.13
C PHE A 152 1.83 -2.15 -0.47
N SER A 153 3.04 -2.70 -0.64
CA SER A 153 4.28 -2.09 -0.17
C SER A 153 4.53 -0.73 -0.84
N ALA A 154 4.38 -0.63 -2.16
CA ALA A 154 4.58 0.61 -2.90
C ALA A 154 3.57 1.70 -2.50
N VAL A 155 2.30 1.34 -2.32
CA VAL A 155 1.24 2.24 -1.83
C VAL A 155 1.59 2.72 -0.43
N PHE A 156 1.92 1.79 0.49
CA PHE A 156 2.33 2.11 1.85
C PHE A 156 3.49 3.11 1.88
N TRP A 157 4.58 2.82 1.16
CA TRP A 157 5.72 3.72 1.12
C TRP A 157 5.43 5.05 0.41
N SER A 158 4.52 5.07 -0.57
CA SER A 158 4.12 6.30 -1.27
C SER A 158 3.36 7.30 -0.38
N ILE A 159 2.72 6.81 0.68
CA ILE A 159 1.96 7.61 1.66
C ILE A 159 2.64 7.67 3.04
N ALA A 160 3.71 6.91 3.23
CA ALA A 160 4.45 6.81 4.48
C ALA A 160 4.92 8.16 5.01
N PRO A 161 5.43 9.13 4.21
CA PRO A 161 5.88 10.41 4.76
C PRO A 161 4.76 11.16 5.48
N GLN A 162 3.55 11.14 4.94
CA GLN A 162 2.38 11.78 5.54
C GLN A 162 1.88 11.00 6.77
N PHE A 163 1.97 9.68 6.73
CA PHE A 163 1.64 8.81 7.86
C PHE A 163 2.63 8.99 9.03
N PHE A 164 3.93 9.07 8.75
CA PHE A 164 4.98 9.28 9.74
C PHE A 164 5.05 10.73 10.24
N GLU A 165 4.67 11.72 9.45
CA GLU A 165 4.52 13.10 9.95
C GLU A 165 3.44 13.18 11.05
N PHE A 166 2.40 12.34 10.97
CA PHE A 166 1.38 12.20 12.00
C PHE A 166 1.88 11.41 13.23
N LEU A 167 2.53 10.25 13.02
CA LEU A 167 2.98 9.39 14.13
C LEU A 167 4.26 9.88 14.83
N ALA A 168 5.17 10.52 14.09
CA ALA A 168 6.48 10.96 14.55
C ALA A 168 6.89 12.29 13.86
N PRO A 169 6.29 13.43 14.28
CA PRO A 169 6.56 14.73 13.68
C PRO A 169 8.06 15.07 13.66
N GLY A 170 8.58 15.47 12.50
CA GLY A 170 10.00 15.84 12.33
C GLY A 170 10.90 14.74 11.78
N MET A 171 10.43 13.50 11.66
CA MET A 171 11.14 12.43 10.97
C MET A 171 11.15 12.67 9.45
N LYS A 172 12.30 13.04 8.89
CA LYS A 172 12.45 13.32 7.45
C LYS A 172 12.81 12.06 6.67
N ILE A 173 11.81 11.28 6.27
CA ILE A 173 12.02 10.15 5.36
C ILE A 173 11.92 10.64 3.91
N ARG A 174 13.01 10.49 3.14
CA ARG A 174 13.05 10.88 1.72
C ARG A 174 12.72 9.69 0.84
N ILE A 175 11.44 9.51 0.55
CA ILE A 175 10.93 8.42 -0.29
C ILE A 175 10.76 8.94 -1.72
N ASN A 176 11.39 8.29 -2.69
CA ASN A 176 11.27 8.61 -4.12
C ASN A 176 11.13 7.32 -4.94
N ARG A 177 10.84 7.43 -6.24
CA ARG A 177 10.65 6.26 -7.12
C ARG A 177 11.79 5.24 -7.02
N SER A 178 13.04 5.70 -7.08
CA SER A 178 14.22 4.83 -6.97
C SER A 178 14.29 4.14 -5.62
N TRP A 179 13.95 4.87 -4.55
CA TRP A 179 13.91 4.34 -3.19
C TRP A 179 12.83 3.26 -3.05
N ILE A 180 11.60 3.52 -3.50
CA ILE A 180 10.49 2.55 -3.45
C ILE A 180 10.84 1.33 -4.30
N LYS A 181 11.35 1.51 -5.51
CA LYS A 181 11.78 0.41 -6.39
C LYS A 181 12.87 -0.44 -5.72
N GLN A 182 13.89 0.21 -5.14
CA GLN A 182 14.95 -0.47 -4.41
C GLN A 182 14.41 -1.27 -3.22
N HIS A 183 13.53 -0.70 -2.40
CA HIS A 183 13.05 -1.36 -1.18
C HIS A 183 11.99 -2.43 -1.47
N CYS A 184 11.15 -2.24 -2.50
CA CYS A 184 10.20 -3.27 -2.94
C CYS A 184 10.89 -4.47 -3.59
N LEU A 185 12.00 -4.27 -4.29
CA LEU A 185 12.71 -5.36 -4.99
C LEU A 185 13.83 -5.99 -4.15
N ASN A 186 14.58 -5.18 -3.41
CA ASN A 186 15.76 -5.62 -2.68
C ASN A 186 15.50 -5.74 -1.16
N GLY A 187 14.26 -5.55 -0.72
CA GLY A 187 13.88 -5.60 0.70
C GLY A 187 14.38 -4.39 1.50
N MET A 188 13.98 -4.31 2.77
CA MET A 188 14.46 -3.27 3.71
C MET A 188 15.92 -3.48 4.15
N GLY A 189 16.45 -4.69 3.98
CA GLY A 189 17.82 -5.08 4.34
C GLY A 189 18.84 -4.99 3.19
N GLY A 190 18.44 -4.54 2.00
CA GLY A 190 19.32 -4.41 0.83
C GLY A 190 20.50 -3.44 1.05
N GLU A 191 21.32 -3.18 0.00
CA GLU A 191 22.48 -2.28 0.09
C GLU A 191 22.13 -0.98 0.82
N ARG A 192 22.65 -0.85 2.05
CA ARG A 192 22.44 0.31 2.93
C ARG A 192 22.79 1.57 2.14
N VAL A 193 21.78 2.38 1.80
CA VAL A 193 22.01 3.67 1.15
C VAL A 193 22.81 4.53 2.14
N SER A 194 24.07 4.81 1.81
CA SER A 194 24.95 5.60 2.68
C SER A 194 24.34 6.98 2.93
N GLY A 195 24.03 7.30 4.20
CA GLY A 195 23.59 8.64 4.61
C GLY A 195 22.10 8.84 4.92
N GLN A 196 21.27 7.80 5.01
CA GLN A 196 19.95 7.88 5.65
C GLN A 196 20.02 7.35 7.09
N ALA A 197 19.13 7.86 7.95
CA ALA A 197 19.04 7.49 9.37
C ALA A 197 19.10 5.97 9.52
N SER A 198 20.04 5.51 10.35
CA SER A 198 20.26 4.09 10.52
C SER A 198 19.07 3.48 11.25
N LEU A 199 18.56 2.34 10.75
CA LEU A 199 17.66 1.47 11.51
C LEU A 199 18.34 0.93 12.79
N ASP A 200 19.65 1.17 12.98
CA ASP A 200 20.39 0.80 14.18
C ASP A 200 19.87 1.51 15.46
N ASP A 201 19.03 2.54 15.35
CA ASP A 201 18.37 3.21 16.50
C ASP A 201 17.00 2.60 16.87
N LEU A 202 16.46 1.70 16.05
CA LEU A 202 15.22 0.98 16.37
C LEU A 202 15.59 -0.27 17.16
N ASP A 203 15.15 -0.29 18.42
CA ASP A 203 15.20 -1.46 19.28
C ASP A 203 14.17 -2.48 18.77
N PHE A 204 14.58 -3.29 17.78
CA PHE A 204 13.72 -4.30 17.18
C PHE A 204 13.22 -5.31 18.21
N ASP A 205 14.00 -5.59 19.26
CA ASP A 205 13.58 -6.44 20.38
C ASP A 205 12.36 -5.82 21.09
N LYS A 206 12.36 -4.51 21.36
CA LYS A 206 11.18 -3.83 21.92
C LYS A 206 9.98 -3.77 20.98
N VAL A 207 10.21 -3.60 19.67
CA VAL A 207 9.12 -3.61 18.68
C VAL A 207 8.51 -5.00 18.60
N GLU A 208 9.33 -6.05 18.56
CA GLU A 208 8.89 -7.44 18.61
C GLU A 208 8.15 -7.75 19.92
N GLU A 209 8.64 -7.29 21.07
CA GLU A 209 7.99 -7.47 22.37
C GLU A 209 6.60 -6.81 22.45
N HIS A 210 6.34 -5.77 21.64
CA HIS A 210 5.06 -5.07 21.59
C HIS A 210 4.02 -5.71 20.65
N PHE A 211 4.47 -6.49 19.66
CA PHE A 211 3.61 -7.11 18.63
C PHE A 211 3.59 -8.64 18.66
N ILE A 212 4.42 -9.28 19.48
CA ILE A 212 4.36 -10.73 19.74
C ILE A 212 3.31 -10.99 20.83
N PRO A 213 2.34 -11.89 20.61
CA PRO A 213 1.48 -12.38 21.68
C PRO A 213 2.31 -13.08 22.76
N GLY A 214 2.05 -12.78 24.03
CA GLY A 214 2.88 -13.20 25.17
C GLY A 214 3.21 -14.71 25.24
N PRO A 215 4.27 -15.08 25.97
CA PRO A 215 4.79 -16.45 26.02
C PRO A 215 3.70 -17.42 26.50
N GLY A 216 3.23 -18.29 25.60
CA GLY A 216 2.16 -19.26 25.87
C GLY A 216 1.18 -19.45 24.71
N GLN A 217 1.13 -18.52 23.75
CA GLN A 217 0.52 -18.78 22.45
C GLN A 217 1.62 -19.31 21.53
N ALA A 218 1.44 -20.55 21.05
CA ALA A 218 2.46 -21.26 20.30
C ALA A 218 2.99 -20.38 19.15
N ARG A 219 4.28 -20.01 19.20
CA ARG A 219 5.06 -19.93 17.96
C ARG A 219 4.79 -21.27 17.30
N HIS A 220 4.01 -21.29 16.21
CA HIS A 220 3.88 -22.51 15.46
C HIS A 220 5.30 -22.97 15.14
N GLU A 221 5.55 -24.26 15.17
CA GLU A 221 6.80 -24.83 14.70
C GLU A 221 6.77 -24.65 13.17
N HIS A 222 6.94 -23.40 12.72
CA HIS A 222 6.72 -22.95 11.35
C HIS A 222 7.61 -23.79 10.43
N ASP A 223 7.01 -24.27 9.34
CA ASP A 223 7.65 -25.14 8.36
C ASP A 223 9.04 -24.58 8.02
N ARG A 224 10.10 -25.32 8.38
CA ARG A 224 11.50 -24.84 8.34
C ARG A 224 11.89 -24.26 6.97
N ILE A 225 11.20 -24.68 5.91
CA ILE A 225 11.35 -24.16 4.57
C ILE A 225 10.84 -22.71 4.45
N PHE A 226 9.67 -22.38 5.00
CA PHE A 226 9.13 -21.01 4.96
C PHE A 226 9.98 -20.02 5.75
N SER A 227 10.46 -20.39 6.94
CA SER A 227 11.38 -19.54 7.70
C SER A 227 12.68 -19.28 6.93
N ALA A 228 13.25 -20.30 6.29
CA ALA A 228 14.44 -20.12 5.47
C ALA A 228 14.19 -19.25 4.23
N ILE A 229 13.02 -19.34 3.61
CA ILE A 229 12.63 -18.44 2.52
C ILE A 229 12.58 -17.00 3.03
N GLN A 230 11.90 -16.76 4.17
CA GLN A 230 11.80 -15.43 4.78
C GLN A 230 13.17 -14.84 5.10
N GLU A 231 14.03 -15.59 5.79
CA GLU A 231 15.38 -15.14 6.15
C GLU A 231 16.22 -14.82 4.90
N THR A 232 16.12 -15.66 3.87
CA THR A 232 16.83 -15.42 2.61
C THR A 232 16.33 -14.14 1.92
N VAL A 233 15.01 -13.89 1.96
CA VAL A 233 14.42 -12.65 1.44
C VAL A 233 14.79 -11.44 2.29
N LEU A 234 14.89 -11.59 3.60
CA LEU A 234 15.32 -10.52 4.51
C LEU A 234 16.79 -10.12 4.22
N GLU A 235 17.67 -11.08 3.97
CA GLU A 235 19.09 -10.83 3.73
C GLU A 235 19.40 -10.38 2.29
N HIS A 236 18.69 -10.89 1.29
CA HIS A 236 19.04 -10.69 -0.12
C HIS A 236 17.95 -10.00 -0.95
N GLY A 237 16.81 -9.68 -0.33
CA GLY A 237 15.68 -9.07 -1.01
C GLY A 237 14.89 -10.03 -1.92
N LEU A 238 13.73 -9.55 -2.38
CA LEU A 238 12.84 -10.30 -3.27
C LEU A 238 13.41 -10.57 -4.65
N ALA A 239 14.38 -9.80 -5.14
CA ALA A 239 15.07 -10.05 -6.41
C ALA A 239 16.30 -10.95 -6.24
N GLY A 240 17.02 -10.81 -5.12
CA GLY A 240 18.28 -11.52 -4.86
C GLY A 240 18.14 -12.89 -4.20
N ALA A 241 17.02 -13.20 -3.54
CA ALA A 241 16.85 -14.46 -2.81
C ALA A 241 16.71 -15.68 -3.74
N THR A 242 17.78 -16.43 -4.01
CA THR A 242 17.77 -17.58 -4.94
C THR A 242 17.32 -18.88 -4.27
N VAL A 243 16.82 -19.82 -5.08
CA VAL A 243 16.49 -21.20 -4.62
C VAL A 243 17.73 -21.89 -4.04
N GLN A 244 18.91 -21.60 -4.58
CA GLN A 244 20.17 -22.15 -4.09
C GLN A 244 20.48 -21.69 -2.66
N GLN A 245 20.36 -20.39 -2.37
CA GLN A 245 20.56 -19.86 -1.01
C GLN A 245 19.57 -20.46 -0.01
N ILE A 246 18.30 -20.64 -0.42
CA ILE A 246 17.28 -21.28 0.41
C ILE A 246 17.66 -22.73 0.71
N ALA A 247 18.08 -23.49 -0.31
CA ALA A 247 18.49 -24.89 -0.19
C ALA A 247 19.70 -25.07 0.74
N GLU A 248 20.71 -24.20 0.57
CA GLU A 248 21.92 -24.16 1.40
C GLU A 248 21.56 -23.87 2.87
N ARG A 249 20.66 -22.92 3.12
CA ARG A 249 20.22 -22.53 4.48
C ARG A 249 19.53 -23.67 5.23
N ILE A 250 18.68 -24.44 4.56
CA ILE A 250 18.00 -25.60 5.18
C ILE A 250 18.82 -26.90 5.12
N GLY A 251 19.93 -26.90 4.38
CA GLY A 251 20.82 -28.05 4.25
C GLY A 251 20.26 -29.18 3.38
N ILE A 252 19.46 -28.85 2.35
CA ILE A 252 18.94 -29.85 1.39
C ILE A 252 19.35 -29.51 -0.04
N SER A 253 19.13 -30.43 -0.98
CA SER A 253 19.42 -30.17 -2.39
C SER A 253 18.38 -29.24 -3.01
N VAL A 254 18.78 -28.44 -3.99
CA VAL A 254 17.85 -27.62 -4.80
C VAL A 254 16.74 -28.50 -5.42
N SER A 255 17.08 -29.70 -5.89
CA SER A 255 16.10 -30.66 -6.41
C SER A 255 15.07 -31.11 -5.37
N SER A 256 15.46 -31.21 -4.09
CA SER A 256 14.54 -31.51 -2.99
C SER A 256 13.55 -30.37 -2.76
N LEU A 257 13.98 -29.10 -2.87
CA LEU A 257 13.06 -27.96 -2.83
C LEU A 257 12.07 -27.97 -4.00
N TYR A 258 12.53 -28.34 -5.20
CA TYR A 258 11.67 -28.44 -6.38
C TYR A 258 10.59 -29.53 -6.30
N PHE A 259 10.71 -30.46 -5.34
CA PHE A 259 9.65 -31.42 -5.03
C PHE A 259 8.44 -30.76 -4.37
N TYR A 260 8.67 -29.68 -3.59
CA TYR A 260 7.62 -28.97 -2.84
C TYR A 260 7.10 -27.73 -3.57
N PHE A 261 7.96 -27.10 -4.39
CA PHE A 261 7.65 -25.87 -5.10
C PHE A 261 8.19 -25.95 -6.52
N SER A 262 7.36 -25.65 -7.50
CA SER A 262 7.71 -25.73 -8.93
C SER A 262 8.75 -24.69 -9.33
N ASN A 263 8.78 -23.54 -8.64
CA ASN A 263 9.73 -22.46 -8.89
C ASN A 263 9.93 -21.55 -7.67
N ARG A 264 10.90 -20.65 -7.80
CA ARG A 264 11.25 -19.63 -6.80
C ARG A 264 10.07 -18.74 -6.43
N ASP A 265 9.29 -18.32 -7.42
CA ASP A 265 8.18 -17.40 -7.19
C ASP A 265 7.03 -18.10 -6.44
N GLU A 266 6.80 -19.39 -6.68
CA GLU A 266 5.88 -20.23 -5.89
C GLU A 266 6.37 -20.36 -4.43
N MET A 267 7.68 -20.50 -4.18
CA MET A 267 8.23 -20.51 -2.81
C MET A 267 7.89 -19.22 -2.08
N LEU A 268 8.15 -18.07 -2.70
CA LEU A 268 7.86 -16.75 -2.13
C LEU A 268 6.36 -16.56 -1.89
N GLN A 269 5.53 -16.97 -2.85
CA GLN A 269 4.08 -16.89 -2.75
C GLN A 269 3.53 -17.71 -1.59
N LYS A 270 3.88 -19.00 -1.51
CA LYS A 270 3.40 -19.88 -0.43
C LYS A 270 3.87 -19.40 0.95
N THR A 271 5.04 -18.76 1.01
CA THR A 271 5.52 -18.11 2.23
C THR A 271 4.60 -16.97 2.65
N VAL A 272 4.25 -16.07 1.73
CA VAL A 272 3.33 -14.95 2.00
C VAL A 272 1.95 -15.45 2.41
N GLU A 273 1.43 -16.49 1.74
CA GLU A 273 0.14 -17.07 2.05
C GLU A 273 0.12 -17.74 3.43
N ASN A 274 1.20 -18.43 3.80
CA ASN A 274 1.37 -19.01 5.13
C ASN A 274 1.35 -17.94 6.22
N GLU A 275 2.07 -16.83 6.02
CA GLU A 275 2.08 -15.69 6.96
C GLU A 275 0.72 -15.01 7.06
N ARG A 276 0.05 -14.79 5.92
CA ARG A 276 -1.29 -14.22 5.88
C ARG A 276 -2.27 -15.09 6.68
N GLN A 277 -2.18 -16.41 6.51
CA GLN A 277 -3.06 -17.35 7.21
C GLN A 277 -2.77 -17.38 8.71
N ALA A 278 -1.49 -17.44 9.11
CA ALA A 278 -1.07 -17.37 10.51
C ALA A 278 -1.56 -16.07 11.19
N PHE A 279 -1.41 -14.92 10.51
CA PHE A 279 -1.93 -13.65 10.99
C PHE A 279 -3.46 -13.64 11.14
N LEU A 280 -4.19 -14.18 10.16
CA LEU A 280 -5.65 -14.28 10.25
C LEU A 280 -6.09 -15.22 11.38
N ASP A 281 -5.34 -16.29 11.64
CA ASP A 281 -5.64 -17.22 12.74
C ASP A 281 -5.43 -16.55 14.11
N LEU A 282 -4.44 -15.67 14.25
CA LEU A 282 -4.25 -14.84 15.45
C LEU A 282 -5.38 -13.84 15.70
N LEU A 283 -6.10 -13.43 14.65
CA LEU A 283 -7.23 -12.49 14.73
C LEU A 283 -8.58 -13.17 14.96
N LYS A 284 -8.64 -14.51 14.96
CA LYS A 284 -9.87 -15.23 15.31
C LYS A 284 -10.07 -15.14 16.83
N PRO A 285 -11.29 -14.80 17.30
CA PRO A 285 -11.59 -14.66 18.72
C PRO A 285 -11.54 -15.97 19.50
#